data_AF-A0A1U8C7G7-F1
#
_entry.id   AF-A0A1U8C7G7-F1
#
_cell.length_a   1.000
_cell.length_b   1.000
_cell.length_c   1.000
_cell.angle_alpha   90.00
_cell.angle_beta   90.00
_cell.angle_gamma   90.00
#
_symmetry.space_group_name_H-M   'P 1'
#
loop_
_entity.id
_entity.type
_entity.pdbx_description
1 polymer ?
#
loop_
_entity_poly.entity_id
_entity_poly.type
_entity_poly.pdbx_seq_one_letter_code
_entity_poly.pdbx_strand_id
1 'polypeptide(L)'
;MKPEPSAPCVNPGNPVFSCMLNPKTLNTNTSLSKPQMIMYKTNSSQYGAFSPRPQFLPCKYIPREQVFSNHIRATGFYQNNSLNTGPDRTRTIDFPNFQHTL
;
A
#
# COMPACT_ATOMS: atom_id res chain seq x y z
N MET A 1 22.91 38.01 33.82
CA MET A 1 24.28 37.70 33.36
C MET A 1 24.23 37.46 31.86
N LYS A 2 24.94 38.29 31.08
CA LYS A 2 25.02 38.16 29.61
C LYS A 2 26.01 37.02 29.32
N PRO A 3 25.71 36.05 28.44
CA PRO A 3 26.67 35.00 28.14
C PRO A 3 27.88 35.62 27.42
N GLU A 4 29.07 35.36 27.96
CA GLU A 4 30.36 35.74 27.38
C GLU A 4 30.47 35.21 25.94
N PRO A 5 31.05 35.98 25.00
CA PRO A 5 31.27 35.51 23.65
C PRO A 5 32.26 34.34 23.67
N SER A 6 31.81 33.17 23.20
CA SER A 6 32.64 31.97 23.11
C SER A 6 33.89 32.25 22.27
N ALA A 7 35.06 31.83 22.77
CA ALA A 7 36.33 31.98 22.07
C ALA A 7 36.21 31.49 20.61
N PRO A 8 36.77 32.22 19.63
CA PRO A 8 36.66 31.85 18.23
C PRO A 8 37.33 30.50 17.99
N CYS A 9 36.61 29.61 17.32
CA CYS A 9 37.07 28.28 16.94
C CYS A 9 38.35 28.38 16.11
N VAL A 10 39.46 27.80 16.59
CA VAL A 10 40.79 27.95 15.96
C VAL A 10 41.00 27.03 14.75
N ASN A 11 40.14 26.04 14.50
CA ASN A 11 40.15 25.23 13.27
C ASN A 11 38.75 24.63 13.04
N PRO A 12 37.89 25.26 12.23
CA PRO A 12 36.48 24.88 12.15
C PRO A 12 36.20 23.53 11.49
N GLY A 13 37.21 22.91 10.85
CA GLY A 13 37.16 21.52 10.39
C GLY A 13 35.84 21.13 9.72
N ASN A 14 35.34 19.93 10.03
CA ASN A 14 33.99 19.53 9.65
C ASN A 14 32.97 20.21 10.59
N PRO A 15 31.99 20.99 10.07
CA PRO A 15 30.97 21.67 10.86
C PRO A 15 30.12 20.76 11.78
N VAL A 16 30.01 19.48 11.44
CA VAL A 16 29.31 18.48 12.26
C VAL A 16 30.09 18.15 13.55
N PHE A 17 31.42 18.26 13.51
CA PHE A 17 32.31 17.89 14.59
C PHE A 17 33.04 19.11 15.21
N SER A 18 32.68 20.33 14.82
CA SER A 18 33.35 21.54 15.30
C SER A 18 32.51 22.33 16.29
N CYS A 19 33.20 23.14 17.09
CA CYS A 19 32.61 23.95 18.14
C CYS A 19 31.79 25.16 17.62
N MET A 20 31.64 25.30 16.30
CA MET A 20 30.92 26.42 15.67
C MET A 20 29.40 26.23 15.69
N LEU A 21 28.90 25.00 15.74
CA LEU A 21 27.47 24.69 15.63
C LEU A 21 26.98 23.98 16.88
N ASN A 22 25.78 24.35 17.34
CA ASN A 22 25.14 23.63 18.43
C ASN A 22 24.64 22.27 17.91
N PRO A 23 25.08 21.14 18.48
CA PRO A 23 24.67 19.82 17.99
C PRO A 23 23.15 19.60 18.06
N LYS A 24 22.43 20.30 18.96
CA LYS A 24 20.98 20.22 19.09
C LYS A 24 20.23 20.84 17.91
N THR A 25 20.88 21.75 17.16
CA THR A 25 20.28 22.38 15.97
C THR A 25 20.61 21.64 14.67
N LEU A 26 21.52 20.66 14.73
CA LEU A 26 21.96 19.87 13.57
C LEU A 26 21.07 18.63 13.38
N ASN A 27 19.91 18.84 12.77
CA ASN A 27 18.98 17.76 12.43
C ASN A 27 18.86 17.56 10.91
N THR A 28 18.51 16.36 10.49
CA THR A 28 18.13 16.05 9.10
C THR A 28 16.86 16.81 8.76
N ASN A 29 16.94 17.70 7.77
CA ASN A 29 15.83 18.58 7.39
C ASN A 29 15.12 18.02 6.16
N THR A 30 14.21 17.06 6.39
CA THR A 30 13.44 16.42 5.32
C THR A 30 11.97 16.42 5.69
N SER A 31 11.14 17.04 4.83
CA SER A 31 9.72 17.33 5.09
C SER A 31 8.88 16.08 5.48
N LEU A 32 9.28 14.91 5.00
CA LEU A 32 8.52 13.65 5.15
C LEU A 32 9.10 12.68 6.18
N SER A 33 10.28 12.95 6.74
CA SER A 33 10.90 12.06 7.72
C SER A 33 11.10 12.76 9.04
N LYS A 34 11.12 11.96 10.12
CA LYS A 34 11.34 12.48 11.46
C LYS A 34 12.72 13.15 11.53
N PRO A 35 12.82 14.40 12.02
CA PRO A 35 14.10 15.05 12.19
C PRO A 35 14.95 14.22 13.17
N GLN A 36 16.12 13.79 12.70
CA GLN A 36 17.08 13.04 13.49
C GLN A 36 18.38 13.82 13.54
N MET A 37 19.03 13.80 14.69
CA MET A 37 20.30 14.48 14.87
C MET A 37 21.37 13.83 13.98
N ILE A 38 22.13 14.64 13.25
CA ILE A 38 23.00 14.20 12.15
C ILE A 38 24.05 13.17 12.59
N MET A 39 24.59 13.27 13.81
CA MET A 39 25.58 12.32 14.32
C MET A 39 25.01 10.90 14.55
N TYR A 40 23.69 10.76 14.66
CA TYR A 40 23.01 9.46 14.84
C TYR A 40 22.33 8.98 13.56
N LYS A 41 22.64 9.57 12.39
CA LYS A 41 22.04 9.19 11.12
C LYS A 41 22.48 7.76 10.74
N THR A 42 21.52 6.84 10.64
CA THR A 42 21.73 5.46 10.20
C THR A 42 21.44 5.31 8.71
N ASN A 43 21.84 4.19 8.09
CA ASN A 43 21.47 3.89 6.70
C ASN A 43 19.94 3.76 6.53
N SER A 44 19.24 3.23 7.53
CA SER A 44 17.77 3.12 7.51
C SER A 44 17.07 4.48 7.46
N SER A 45 17.69 5.55 7.97
CA SER A 45 17.14 6.92 7.91
C SER A 45 17.06 7.48 6.48
N GLN A 46 17.67 6.82 5.49
CA GLN A 46 17.60 7.20 4.09
C GLN A 46 16.24 6.87 3.46
N TYR A 47 15.56 5.83 3.94
CA TYR A 47 14.21 5.49 3.48
C TYR A 47 13.23 6.61 3.88
N GLY A 48 12.44 7.10 2.92
CA GLY A 48 11.49 8.19 3.14
C GLY A 48 12.11 9.58 3.34
N ALA A 49 13.44 9.73 3.22
CA ALA A 49 14.10 11.03 3.31
C ALA A 49 13.74 11.94 2.11
N PHE A 50 13.53 11.36 0.93
CA PHE A 50 13.24 12.12 -0.27
C PHE A 50 11.75 12.38 -0.46
N SER A 51 11.41 13.62 -0.80
CA SER A 51 10.05 13.96 -1.21
C SER A 51 9.76 13.43 -2.61
N PRO A 52 8.63 12.73 -2.83
CA PRO A 52 8.25 12.32 -4.17
C PRO A 52 8.00 13.56 -5.02
N ARG A 53 8.63 13.59 -6.20
CA ARG A 53 8.39 14.62 -7.21
C ARG A 53 7.46 14.05 -8.28
N PRO A 54 6.69 14.88 -9.01
CA PRO A 54 5.78 14.40 -10.05
C PRO A 54 6.45 13.47 -11.09
N GLN A 55 7.74 13.66 -11.37
CA GLN A 55 8.49 12.82 -12.32
C GLN A 55 8.74 11.38 -11.83
N PHE A 56 8.60 11.12 -10.53
CA PHE A 56 8.71 9.77 -9.96
C PHE A 56 7.37 9.01 -10.01
N LEU A 57 6.26 9.68 -10.31
CA LEU A 57 4.95 9.06 -10.37
C LEU A 57 4.76 8.41 -11.76
N PRO A 58 4.08 7.26 -11.84
CA PRO A 58 3.72 6.67 -13.13
C PRO A 58 2.72 7.57 -13.86
N CYS A 59 2.86 7.69 -15.18
CA CYS A 59 1.92 8.47 -16.01
C CYS A 59 0.50 7.88 -16.04
N LYS A 60 0.38 6.56 -15.81
CA LYS A 60 -0.88 5.83 -15.73
C LYS A 60 -0.79 4.78 -14.64
N TYR A 61 -1.81 4.70 -13.81
CA TYR A 61 -2.01 3.64 -12.82
C TYR A 61 -3.34 2.95 -13.13
N ILE A 62 -3.27 1.66 -13.44
CA ILE A 62 -4.45 0.82 -13.72
C ILE A 62 -4.55 -0.20 -12.60
N PRO A 63 -5.27 0.10 -11.50
CA PRO A 63 -5.45 -0.85 -10.42
C PRO A 63 -6.24 -2.06 -10.93
N ARG A 64 -5.92 -3.25 -10.41
CA ARG A 64 -6.77 -4.43 -10.65
C ARG A 64 -7.97 -4.36 -9.73
N GLU A 65 -9.15 -4.25 -10.31
CA GLU A 65 -10.42 -4.39 -9.59
C GLU A 65 -10.67 -5.87 -9.25
N GLN A 66 -11.03 -6.16 -8.01
CA GLN A 66 -11.37 -7.50 -7.55
C GLN A 66 -12.79 -7.60 -6.99
N VAL A 67 -13.63 -6.58 -7.21
CA VAL A 67 -15.00 -6.52 -6.66
C VAL A 67 -15.81 -7.74 -7.08
N PHE A 68 -15.85 -8.03 -8.38
CA PHE A 68 -16.55 -9.20 -8.93
C PHE A 68 -16.03 -10.52 -8.33
N SER A 69 -14.71 -10.74 -8.38
CA SER A 69 -14.11 -11.98 -7.87
C SER A 69 -14.30 -12.16 -6.37
N ASN A 70 -14.28 -11.08 -5.59
CA ASN A 70 -14.56 -11.12 -4.16
C ASN A 70 -16.03 -11.45 -3.89
N HIS A 71 -16.95 -10.92 -4.70
CA HIS A 71 -18.36 -11.27 -4.61
C HIS A 71 -18.59 -12.77 -4.86
N ILE A 72 -18.03 -13.34 -5.94
CA ILE A 72 -18.11 -14.77 -6.23
C ILE A 72 -17.42 -15.62 -5.13
N ARG A 73 -16.29 -15.16 -4.59
CA ARG A 73 -15.64 -15.86 -3.47
C ARG A 73 -16.56 -15.93 -2.24
N ALA A 74 -17.31 -14.86 -1.97
CA ALA A 74 -18.23 -14.80 -0.84
C ALA A 74 -19.44 -15.74 -0.99
N THR A 75 -19.83 -16.12 -2.21
CA THR A 75 -20.93 -17.08 -2.43
C THR A 75 -20.55 -18.53 -2.11
N GLY A 76 -19.27 -18.82 -1.87
CA GLY A 76 -18.79 -20.17 -1.56
C GLY A 76 -18.63 -21.06 -2.79
N PHE A 77 -18.33 -22.34 -2.56
CA PHE A 77 -18.13 -23.32 -3.63
C PHE A 77 -19.47 -23.75 -4.22
N TYR A 78 -19.53 -23.79 -5.56
CA TYR A 78 -20.67 -24.34 -6.28
C TYR A 78 -20.91 -25.80 -5.89
N GLN A 79 -22.18 -26.15 -5.64
CA GLN A 79 -22.63 -27.51 -5.42
C GLN A 79 -23.74 -27.83 -6.41
N ASN A 80 -23.60 -28.97 -7.10
CA ASN A 80 -24.63 -29.45 -8.01
C ASN A 80 -25.63 -30.34 -7.26
N ASN A 81 -26.67 -29.72 -6.71
CA ASN A 81 -27.73 -30.40 -5.96
C ASN A 81 -29.05 -30.49 -6.74
N SER A 82 -29.03 -30.33 -8.07
CA SER A 82 -30.24 -30.39 -8.90
C SER A 82 -30.55 -31.82 -9.36
N LEU A 83 -31.83 -32.08 -9.62
CA LEU A 83 -32.29 -33.34 -10.22
C LEU A 83 -32.44 -33.17 -11.74
N ASN A 84 -32.17 -34.25 -12.47
CA ASN A 84 -32.43 -34.30 -13.90
C ASN A 84 -33.95 -34.37 -14.13
N THR A 85 -34.56 -33.25 -14.49
CA THR A 85 -36.01 -33.14 -14.79
C THR A 85 -36.31 -33.08 -16.28
N GLY A 86 -35.28 -33.21 -17.14
CA GLY A 86 -35.46 -33.25 -18.58
C GLY A 86 -36.29 -34.47 -19.00
N PRO A 87 -37.39 -34.31 -19.76
CA PRO A 87 -38.16 -35.44 -20.26
C PRO A 87 -37.34 -36.24 -21.28
N ASP A 88 -37.44 -37.57 -21.22
CA ASP A 88 -36.77 -38.47 -22.16
C ASP A 88 -37.41 -38.36 -23.55
N ARG A 89 -36.82 -37.57 -24.44
CA ARG A 89 -37.33 -37.33 -25.80
C ARG A 89 -37.44 -38.58 -26.68
N THR A 90 -36.83 -39.70 -26.29
CA THR A 90 -36.98 -40.97 -27.05
C THR A 90 -38.25 -41.73 -26.68
N ARG A 91 -38.83 -41.45 -25.51
CA ARG A 91 -40.04 -42.13 -24.97
C ARG A 91 -41.20 -41.17 -24.72
N THR A 92 -40.95 -39.86 -24.77
CA THR A 92 -41.97 -38.84 -24.57
C THR A 92 -42.74 -38.70 -25.88
N ILE A 93 -44.00 -39.14 -25.88
CA ILE A 93 -44.96 -38.75 -26.92
C ILE A 93 -45.19 -37.25 -26.70
N ASP A 94 -44.89 -36.42 -27.69
CA ASP A 94 -44.97 -34.94 -27.57
C ASP A 94 -46.37 -34.45 -27.14
N PHE A 95 -47.39 -35.29 -27.30
CA PHE A 95 -48.76 -35.11 -26.82
C PHE A 95 -49.39 -36.46 -26.43
N PRO A 96 -49.21 -36.96 -25.19
CA PRO A 96 -49.90 -38.16 -24.76
C PRO A 96 -51.37 -37.79 -24.54
N ASN A 97 -52.28 -38.36 -25.33
CA ASN A 97 -53.71 -38.26 -25.07
C ASN A 97 -54.02 -39.15 -23.84
N PHE A 98 -53.80 -38.61 -22.64
CA PHE A 98 -54.12 -39.30 -21.39
C PHE A 98 -55.63 -39.32 -21.22
N GLN A 99 -56.26 -40.41 -21.65
CA GLN A 99 -57.65 -40.68 -21.35
C GLN A 99 -57.76 -41.14 -19.89
N HIS A 100 -58.08 -40.21 -18.99
CA HIS A 100 -58.37 -40.53 -17.61
C HIS A 100 -59.79 -41.08 -17.52
N THR A 101 -59.94 -42.38 -17.25
CA THR A 101 -61.23 -43.00 -16.90
C THR A 101 -61.45 -42.85 -15.39
N LEU A 102 -62.69 -42.51 -14.98
CA LEU A 102 -63.11 -42.43 -13.57
C LEU A 102 -63.23 -43.81 -12.93
#